data_AF-A0A645I295-F1
#
_entry.id   AF-A0A645I295-F1
#
_cell.length_a   1.000
_cell.length_b   1.000
_cell.length_c   1.000
_cell.angle_alpha   90.00
_cell.angle_beta   90.00
_cell.angle_gamma   90.00
#
_symmetry.space_group_name_H-M   'P 1'
#
loop_
_entity.id
_entity.type
_entity.pdbx_description
1 polymer ?
#
loop_
_entity_poly.entity_id
_entity_poly.type
_entity_poly.pdbx_seq_one_letter_code
_entity_poly.pdbx_strand_id
1 'polypeptide(L)'
;MFIPLLVAGLASHFGMLPLGESFVWMGSLPALICFGVAAVVEVLAYYIPFVDNLVDSIATPLAVGAGTLLMTSVFPADNEWMKWVLGFVIGGGAAATIQSGSAITRLLSTKFTAGTGNPVVSTGEGVAATGFSLLSLVAPILVAALLIIFIVVILRLVYRKLLKRKSGAN
;
A
#
# COMPACT_ATOMS: atom_id res chain seq x y z
N MET A 1 4.24 -8.41 -1.04
CA MET A 1 2.85 -8.82 -1.35
C MET A 1 2.02 -9.09 -0.10
N PHE A 2 2.52 -9.83 0.89
CA PHE A 2 1.79 -10.22 2.10
C PHE A 2 1.97 -9.25 3.28
N ILE A 3 3.08 -8.50 3.33
CA ILE A 3 3.30 -7.49 4.39
C ILE A 3 2.14 -6.49 4.48
N PRO A 4 1.62 -5.90 3.39
CA PRO A 4 0.47 -4.99 3.48
C PRO A 4 -0.81 -5.67 4.01
N LEU A 5 -1.05 -6.93 3.63
CA LEU A 5 -2.18 -7.72 4.13
C LEU A 5 -2.07 -7.98 5.64
N LEU A 6 -0.87 -8.32 6.12
CA LEU A 6 -0.59 -8.51 7.53
C LEU A 6 -0.81 -7.21 8.32
N VAL A 7 -0.28 -6.08 7.82
CA VAL A 7 -0.44 -4.78 8.48
C VAL A 7 -1.91 -4.36 8.54
N ALA A 8 -2.66 -4.53 7.45
CA ALA A 8 -4.09 -4.22 7.43
C ALA A 8 -4.90 -5.16 8.33
N GLY A 9 -4.59 -6.46 8.33
CA GLY A 9 -5.21 -7.43 9.23
C GLY A 9 -4.95 -7.07 10.70
N LEU A 10 -3.70 -6.73 11.05
CA LEU A 10 -3.35 -6.31 12.41
C LEU A 10 -4.08 -5.01 12.80
N ALA A 11 -4.11 -4.02 11.90
CA ALA A 11 -4.84 -2.78 12.12
C ALA A 11 -6.34 -3.04 12.32
N SER A 12 -6.92 -3.98 11.58
CA SER A 12 -8.31 -4.40 11.76
C SER A 12 -8.53 -5.12 13.09
N HIS A 13 -7.62 -6.02 13.48
CA HIS A 13 -7.66 -6.75 14.75
C HIS A 13 -7.66 -5.81 15.96
N PHE A 14 -6.86 -4.74 15.92
CA PHE A 14 -6.81 -3.72 16.96
C PHE A 14 -7.89 -2.63 16.82
N GLY A 15 -8.83 -2.78 15.89
CA GLY A 15 -9.93 -1.83 15.68
C GLY A 15 -9.51 -0.48 15.09
N MET A 16 -8.28 -0.37 14.58
CA MET A 16 -7.77 0.85 13.94
C MET A 16 -8.26 0.99 12.49
N LEU A 17 -8.54 -0.13 11.82
CA LEU A 17 -9.00 -0.18 10.44
C LEU A 17 -10.36 -0.91 10.34
N PRO A 18 -11.48 -0.20 10.13
CA PRO A 18 -12.76 -0.83 9.86
C PRO A 18 -12.73 -1.47 8.48
N LEU A 19 -13.05 -2.76 8.42
CA LEU A 19 -13.22 -3.51 7.17
C LEU A 19 -14.72 -3.70 6.89
N GLY A 20 -15.07 -3.87 5.62
CA GLY A 20 -16.43 -4.26 5.25
C GLY A 20 -16.83 -5.58 5.92
N GLU A 21 -18.11 -5.80 6.18
CA GLU A 21 -18.62 -6.96 6.92
C GLU A 21 -18.11 -8.31 6.37
N SER A 22 -18.07 -8.46 5.04
CA SER A 22 -17.54 -9.65 4.35
C SER A 22 -16.04 -9.88 4.54
N PHE A 23 -15.29 -8.92 5.07
CA PHE A 23 -13.82 -8.92 5.20
C PHE A 23 -13.31 -8.89 6.64
N VAL A 24 -14.21 -8.87 7.63
CA VAL A 24 -13.84 -8.88 9.07
C VAL A 24 -12.95 -10.06 9.44
N TRP A 25 -13.08 -11.19 8.72
CA TRP A 25 -12.22 -12.36 8.90
C TRP A 25 -10.73 -12.08 8.70
N MET A 26 -10.36 -11.05 7.94
CA MET A 26 -8.95 -10.66 7.74
C MET A 26 -8.28 -10.19 9.03
N GLY A 27 -9.04 -9.70 10.01
CA GLY A 27 -8.57 -9.36 11.35
C GLY A 27 -8.60 -10.52 12.34
N SER A 28 -9.00 -11.73 11.93
CA SER A 28 -9.04 -12.91 12.81
C SER A 28 -7.65 -13.48 13.07
N LEU A 29 -7.43 -14.07 14.26
CA LEU A 29 -6.15 -14.71 14.60
C LEU A 29 -5.66 -15.74 13.56
N PRO A 30 -6.51 -16.62 12.99
CA PRO A 30 -6.09 -17.51 11.91
C PRO A 30 -5.58 -16.78 10.67
N ALA A 31 -6.26 -15.71 10.24
CA ALA A 31 -5.84 -14.91 9.10
C ALA A 31 -4.51 -14.20 9.36
N LEU A 32 -4.32 -13.64 10.56
CA LEU A 32 -3.07 -13.00 10.96
C LEU A 32 -1.89 -13.96 10.96
N ILE A 33 -2.09 -15.19 11.47
CA ILE A 33 -1.04 -16.22 11.45
C ILE A 33 -0.69 -16.57 9.99
N CYS A 34 -1.70 -16.78 9.14
CA CYS A 34 -1.47 -17.06 7.72
C CYS A 34 -0.72 -15.93 7.00
N PHE A 35 -1.15 -14.67 7.18
CA PHE A 35 -0.47 -13.52 6.59
C PHE A 35 0.94 -13.32 7.17
N GLY A 36 1.13 -13.59 8.46
CA GLY A 36 2.42 -13.52 9.14
C GLY A 36 3.40 -14.54 8.61
N VAL A 37 3.00 -15.81 8.53
CA VAL A 37 3.81 -16.89 7.95
C VAL A 37 4.10 -16.59 6.49
N ALA A 38 3.11 -16.16 5.71
CA ALA A 38 3.31 -15.82 4.30
C ALA A 38 4.28 -14.63 4.11
N ALA A 39 4.21 -13.61 4.96
CA ALA A 39 5.15 -12.49 4.94
C ALA A 39 6.58 -12.90 5.32
N VAL A 40 6.74 -13.79 6.31
CA VAL A 40 8.05 -14.35 6.67
C VAL A 40 8.62 -15.17 5.52
N VAL A 41 7.81 -16.06 4.94
CA VAL A 41 8.21 -16.86 3.78
C VAL A 41 8.57 -15.98 2.59
N GLU A 42 7.81 -14.91 2.33
CA GLU A 42 8.12 -13.92 1.30
C GLU A 42 9.53 -13.34 1.49
N VAL A 43 9.85 -12.87 2.70
CA VAL A 43 11.17 -12.30 2.99
C VAL A 43 12.27 -13.36 2.87
N LEU A 44 12.06 -14.56 3.42
CA LEU A 44 13.05 -15.65 3.39
C LEU A 44 13.31 -16.20 1.99
N ALA A 45 12.28 -16.28 1.15
CA ALA A 45 12.38 -16.75 -0.22
C ALA A 45 13.36 -15.92 -1.06
N TYR A 46 13.49 -14.61 -0.75
CA TYR A 46 14.40 -13.71 -1.46
C TYR A 46 15.88 -13.91 -1.11
N TYR A 47 16.21 -14.73 -0.10
CA TYR A 47 17.60 -15.03 0.25
C TYR A 47 18.16 -16.29 -0.43
N ILE A 48 17.33 -17.09 -1.12
CA ILE A 48 17.75 -18.34 -1.75
C ILE A 48 17.80 -18.15 -3.28
N PRO A 49 18.99 -18.15 -3.90
CA PRO A 49 19.13 -18.10 -5.36
C PRO A 49 18.40 -19.29 -6.03
N PHE A 50 17.77 -19.07 -7.19
CA PHE A 50 16.91 -20.02 -7.94
C PHE A 50 15.49 -20.20 -7.40
N VAL A 51 15.26 -20.10 -6.09
CA VAL A 51 13.90 -20.06 -5.52
C VAL A 51 13.24 -18.72 -5.85
N ASP A 52 14.04 -17.66 -5.95
CA ASP A 52 13.64 -16.30 -6.33
C ASP A 52 12.85 -16.21 -7.65
N ASN A 53 13.27 -16.90 -8.72
CA ASN A 53 12.58 -16.84 -10.02
C ASN A 53 11.21 -17.53 -10.03
N LEU A 54 11.08 -18.65 -9.30
CA LEU A 54 9.79 -19.34 -9.17
C LEU A 54 8.84 -18.52 -8.30
N VAL A 55 9.36 -17.94 -7.21
CA VAL A 55 8.59 -17.09 -6.30
C VAL A 55 8.16 -15.80 -7.01
N ASP A 56 8.99 -15.17 -7.83
CA ASP A 56 8.61 -13.95 -8.56
C ASP A 56 7.52 -14.20 -9.62
N SER A 57 7.52 -15.37 -10.25
CA SER A 57 6.49 -15.76 -11.22
C SER A 57 5.11 -15.92 -10.56
N ILE A 58 5.07 -16.42 -9.34
CA ILE A 58 3.83 -16.62 -8.56
C ILE A 58 3.46 -15.35 -7.77
N ALA A 59 4.46 -14.58 -7.33
CA ALA A 59 4.26 -13.34 -6.59
C ALA A 59 3.52 -12.30 -7.42
N THR A 60 3.74 -12.25 -8.73
CA THR A 60 3.06 -11.29 -9.61
C THR A 60 1.53 -11.41 -9.58
N PRO A 61 0.92 -12.56 -9.94
CA PRO A 61 -0.53 -12.71 -9.87
C PRO A 61 -1.06 -12.64 -8.43
N LEU A 62 -0.31 -13.14 -7.44
CA LEU A 62 -0.74 -13.05 -6.05
C LEU A 62 -0.71 -11.62 -5.50
N ALA A 63 0.24 -10.78 -5.92
CA ALA A 63 0.31 -9.37 -5.53
C ALA A 63 -0.91 -8.61 -6.07
N VAL A 64 -1.31 -8.89 -7.31
CA VAL A 64 -2.54 -8.33 -7.91
C VAL A 64 -3.77 -8.78 -7.12
N GLY A 65 -3.86 -10.06 -6.76
CA GLY A 65 -4.94 -10.59 -5.92
C GLY A 65 -4.96 -9.95 -4.53
N ALA A 66 -3.81 -9.82 -3.87
CA ALA A 66 -3.65 -9.20 -2.56
C ALA A 66 -4.03 -7.72 -2.58
N GLY A 67 -3.57 -6.97 -3.58
CA GLY A 67 -3.92 -5.55 -3.77
C GLY A 67 -5.41 -5.37 -4.04
N THR A 68 -5.98 -6.26 -4.85
CA THR A 68 -7.43 -6.29 -5.11
C THR A 68 -8.21 -6.52 -3.83
N LEU A 69 -7.87 -7.57 -3.08
CA LEU A 69 -8.54 -7.95 -1.84
C LEU A 69 -8.48 -6.81 -0.80
N LEU A 70 -7.29 -6.24 -0.60
CA LEU A 70 -7.09 -5.10 0.30
C LEU A 70 -8.00 -3.94 -0.07
N MET A 71 -7.99 -3.52 -1.33
CA MET A 71 -8.78 -2.37 -1.76
C MET A 71 -10.28 -2.64 -1.64
N THR A 72 -10.74 -3.83 -2.05
CA THR A 72 -12.14 -4.26 -1.89
C THR A 72 -12.56 -4.25 -0.41
N SER A 73 -11.66 -4.60 0.51
CA SER A 73 -11.98 -4.71 1.94
C SER A 73 -12.27 -3.38 2.63
N VAL A 74 -11.77 -2.27 2.08
CA VAL A 74 -11.89 -0.92 2.67
C VAL A 74 -12.75 0.02 1.83
N PHE A 75 -13.10 -0.34 0.60
CA PHE A 75 -13.80 0.57 -0.31
C PHE A 75 -15.28 0.77 0.12
N PRO A 76 -15.72 2.02 0.33
CA PRO A 76 -17.10 2.31 0.70
C PRO A 76 -17.98 2.33 -0.55
N ALA A 77 -18.50 1.17 -0.95
CA ALA A 77 -19.51 1.05 -2.00
C ALA A 77 -20.64 0.11 -1.56
N ASP A 78 -21.89 0.45 -1.87
CA ASP A 78 -23.05 -0.37 -1.46
C ASP A 78 -23.21 -1.63 -2.33
N ASN A 79 -22.73 -1.57 -3.57
CA ASN A 79 -22.81 -2.68 -4.51
C ASN A 79 -21.53 -3.54 -4.47
N GLU A 80 -21.69 -4.82 -4.11
CA GLU A 80 -20.58 -5.77 -3.98
C GLU A 80 -19.79 -5.95 -5.29
N TRP A 81 -20.46 -5.97 -6.45
CA TRP A 81 -19.78 -6.02 -7.74
C TRP A 81 -18.90 -4.80 -7.98
N MET A 82 -19.36 -3.63 -7.57
CA MET A 82 -18.61 -2.39 -7.73
C MET A 82 -17.36 -2.37 -6.83
N LYS A 83 -17.44 -2.91 -5.60
CA LYS A 83 -16.27 -3.07 -4.73
C LYS A 83 -15.19 -3.92 -5.38
N TRP A 84 -15.56 -5.07 -5.96
CA TRP A 84 -14.60 -5.97 -6.59
C TRP A 84 -13.99 -5.39 -7.86
N VAL A 85 -14.80 -4.73 -8.71
CA VAL A 85 -14.28 -4.06 -9.92
C VAL A 85 -13.32 -2.94 -9.55
N LEU A 86 -13.71 -2.06 -8.62
CA LEU A 86 -12.85 -0.96 -8.17
C LEU A 86 -11.63 -1.46 -7.40
N GLY A 87 -11.79 -2.49 -6.59
CA GLY A 87 -10.70 -3.17 -5.91
C GLY A 87 -9.68 -3.72 -6.90
N PHE A 88 -10.14 -4.38 -7.96
CA PHE A 88 -9.28 -4.92 -8.99
C PHE A 88 -8.58 -3.84 -9.80
N VAL A 89 -9.33 -2.83 -10.26
CA VAL A 89 -8.78 -1.74 -11.08
C VAL A 89 -7.78 -0.89 -10.29
N ILE A 90 -8.13 -0.51 -9.06
CA ILE A 90 -7.31 0.39 -8.26
C ILE A 90 -6.25 -0.39 -7.48
N GLY A 91 -6.67 -1.34 -6.66
CA GLY A 91 -5.77 -2.13 -5.81
C GLY A 91 -4.94 -3.14 -6.61
N GLY A 92 -5.61 -3.94 -7.45
CA GLY A 92 -4.93 -4.89 -8.33
C GLY A 92 -4.04 -4.21 -9.38
N GLY A 93 -4.53 -3.13 -10.00
CA GLY A 93 -3.77 -2.32 -10.96
C GLY A 93 -2.51 -1.70 -10.35
N ALA A 94 -2.63 -1.04 -9.18
CA ALA A 94 -1.47 -0.48 -8.50
C ALA A 94 -0.44 -1.56 -8.12
N ALA A 95 -0.91 -2.71 -7.62
CA ALA A 95 -0.05 -3.84 -7.31
C ALA A 95 0.66 -4.40 -8.56
N ALA A 96 -0.05 -4.51 -9.69
CA ALA A 96 0.54 -4.94 -10.96
C ALA A 96 1.66 -4.00 -11.42
N THR A 97 1.46 -2.68 -11.31
CA THR A 97 2.46 -1.68 -11.68
C THR A 97 3.71 -1.76 -10.82
N ILE A 98 3.56 -1.82 -9.49
CA ILE A 98 4.72 -1.92 -8.58
C ILE A 98 5.45 -3.26 -8.80
N GLN A 99 4.72 -4.37 -8.88
CA GLN A 99 5.31 -5.69 -8.97
C GLN A 99 6.03 -5.93 -10.30
N SER A 100 5.49 -5.39 -11.41
CA SER A 100 6.18 -5.41 -12.70
C SER A 100 7.46 -4.58 -12.69
N GLY A 101 7.45 -3.42 -12.02
CA GLY A 101 8.66 -2.64 -11.78
C GLY A 101 9.75 -3.43 -11.04
N SER A 102 9.40 -4.04 -9.89
CA SER A 102 10.31 -4.89 -9.12
C SER A 102 10.85 -6.07 -9.94
N ALA A 103 10.00 -6.75 -10.71
CA ALA A 103 10.42 -7.85 -11.57
C ALA A 103 11.46 -7.40 -12.62
N ILE A 104 11.25 -6.22 -13.23
CA ILE A 104 12.22 -5.64 -14.17
C ILE A 104 13.54 -5.31 -13.46
N THR A 105 13.49 -4.65 -12.31
CA THR A 105 14.70 -4.29 -11.54
C THR A 105 15.51 -5.52 -11.16
N ARG A 106 14.86 -6.59 -10.73
CA ARG A 106 15.52 -7.86 -10.38
C ARG A 106 16.07 -8.58 -11.62
N LEU A 107 15.34 -8.60 -12.73
CA LEU A 107 15.86 -9.13 -14.00
C LEU A 107 17.13 -8.40 -14.44
N LEU A 108 17.17 -7.08 -14.32
CA LEU A 108 18.36 -6.29 -14.63
C LEU A 108 19.49 -6.58 -13.63
N SER A 109 19.20 -6.61 -12.33
CA SER A 109 20.16 -6.94 -11.27
C SER A 109 20.81 -8.32 -11.51
N THR A 110 20.01 -9.35 -11.77
CA THR A 110 20.50 -10.70 -12.08
C THR A 110 21.39 -10.70 -13.32
N LYS A 111 21.01 -9.98 -14.39
CA LYS A 111 21.79 -9.89 -15.63
C LYS A 111 23.13 -9.18 -15.45
N PHE A 112 23.18 -8.10 -14.68
CA PHE A 112 24.40 -7.28 -14.54
C PHE A 112 25.32 -7.71 -13.38
N THR A 113 24.78 -8.37 -12.35
CA THR A 113 25.54 -8.73 -11.12
C THR A 113 25.63 -10.23 -10.88
N ALA A 114 25.20 -11.05 -11.85
CA ALA A 114 25.05 -12.50 -11.70
C ALA A 114 24.21 -12.90 -10.47
N GLY A 115 23.24 -12.06 -10.08
CA GLY A 115 22.33 -12.29 -8.95
C GLY A 115 22.83 -11.83 -7.58
N THR A 116 24.08 -11.38 -7.47
CA THR A 116 24.66 -10.92 -6.18
C THR A 116 24.07 -9.60 -5.68
N GLY A 117 23.46 -8.79 -6.55
CA GLY A 117 22.77 -7.55 -6.20
C GLY A 117 21.33 -7.73 -5.68
N ASN A 118 20.72 -8.89 -5.90
CA ASN A 118 19.31 -9.14 -5.55
C ASN A 118 18.99 -8.99 -4.05
N PRO A 119 19.86 -9.41 -3.10
CA PRO A 119 19.61 -9.22 -1.68
C PRO A 119 19.53 -7.75 -1.27
N VAL A 120 20.36 -6.88 -1.86
CA VAL A 120 20.39 -5.44 -1.54
C VAL A 120 19.11 -4.76 -2.05
N VAL A 121 18.73 -5.04 -3.29
CA VAL A 121 17.49 -4.52 -3.90
C VAL A 121 16.26 -5.00 -3.12
N SER A 122 16.19 -6.30 -2.82
CA SER A 122 15.04 -6.89 -2.10
C SER A 122 14.92 -6.36 -0.66
N THR A 123 16.04 -6.10 0.01
CA THR A 123 16.03 -5.47 1.33
C THR A 123 15.48 -4.05 1.26
N GLY A 124 15.89 -3.26 0.26
CA GLY A 124 15.36 -1.92 0.02
C GLY A 124 13.86 -1.93 -0.26
N GLU A 125 13.40 -2.85 -1.10
CA GLU A 125 11.98 -3.05 -1.40
C GLU A 125 11.17 -3.45 -0.16
N GLY A 126 11.71 -4.34 0.69
CA GLY A 126 11.06 -4.76 1.94
C GLY A 126 10.94 -3.62 2.97
N VAL A 127 11.99 -2.81 3.12
CA VAL A 127 11.96 -1.61 3.96
C VAL A 127 10.96 -0.60 3.44
N ALA A 128 10.95 -0.34 2.12
CA ALA A 128 9.99 0.56 1.50
C ALA A 128 8.55 0.04 1.69
N ALA A 129 8.29 -1.24 1.42
CA ALA A 129 6.97 -1.85 1.58
C ALA A 129 6.45 -1.77 3.03
N THR A 130 7.32 -2.04 4.00
CA THR A 130 6.98 -1.92 5.43
C THR A 130 6.72 -0.46 5.79
N GLY A 131 7.60 0.45 5.36
CA GLY A 131 7.48 1.88 5.58
C GLY A 131 6.18 2.44 5.00
N PHE A 132 5.87 2.18 3.72
CA PHE A 132 4.65 2.61 3.07
C PHE A 132 3.39 2.00 3.69
N SER A 133 3.43 0.73 4.14
CA SER A 133 2.30 0.10 4.82
C SER A 133 1.99 0.78 6.15
N LEU A 134 3.01 1.09 6.95
CA LEU A 134 2.85 1.85 8.19
C LEU A 134 2.42 3.30 7.91
N LEU A 135 3.03 3.95 6.91
CA LEU A 135 2.69 5.31 6.51
C LEU A 135 1.23 5.37 6.07
N SER A 136 0.71 4.35 5.40
CA SER A 136 -0.70 4.25 4.98
C SER A 136 -1.68 4.36 6.15
N LEU A 137 -1.31 3.88 7.35
CA LEU A 137 -2.16 3.99 8.55
C LEU A 137 -2.16 5.43 9.10
N VAL A 138 -1.06 6.15 8.95
CA VAL A 138 -0.89 7.55 9.41
C VAL A 138 -1.24 8.56 8.31
N ALA A 139 -1.29 8.13 7.05
CA ALA A 139 -1.54 8.96 5.88
C ALA A 139 -2.86 9.74 5.96
N PRO A 140 -3.98 9.20 6.47
CA PRO A 140 -5.20 9.98 6.68
C PRO A 140 -4.97 11.21 7.57
N ILE A 141 -4.15 11.07 8.62
CA ILE A 141 -3.80 12.17 9.54
C ILE A 141 -2.92 13.19 8.83
N LEU A 142 -1.94 12.75 8.04
CA LEU A 142 -1.08 13.64 7.26
C LEU A 142 -1.86 14.41 6.20
N VAL A 143 -2.76 13.75 5.47
CA VAL A 143 -3.62 14.37 4.46
C VAL A 143 -4.56 15.38 5.11
N ALA A 144 -5.17 15.04 6.26
CA ALA A 144 -5.98 15.98 7.02
C ALA A 144 -5.18 17.21 7.46
N ALA A 145 -3.95 17.02 7.97
CA ALA A 145 -3.07 18.13 8.35
C ALA A 145 -2.72 19.04 7.16
N LEU A 146 -2.38 18.46 6.01
CA LEU A 146 -2.10 19.21 4.78
C LEU A 146 -3.31 19.99 4.29
N LEU A 147 -4.51 19.42 4.35
CA LEU A 147 -5.76 20.11 3.99
C LEU A 147 -6.03 21.29 4.92
N ILE A 148 -5.81 21.14 6.23
CA ILE A 148 -5.96 22.25 7.19
C ILE A 148 -4.99 23.38 6.85
N ILE A 149 -3.72 23.06 6.61
CA ILE A 149 -2.71 24.07 6.22
C ILE A 149 -3.15 24.78 4.93
N PHE A 150 -3.62 24.04 3.94
CA PHE A 150 -4.09 24.59 2.67
C PHE A 150 -5.26 25.56 2.86
N ILE A 151 -6.27 25.18 3.66
CA ILE A 151 -7.42 26.03 3.99
C ILE A 151 -6.98 27.31 4.70
N VAL A 152 -6.10 27.20 5.70
CA VAL A 152 -5.57 28.36 6.44
C VAL A 152 -4.82 29.32 5.52
N VAL A 153 -4.02 28.80 4.58
CA VAL A 153 -3.30 29.62 3.60
C VAL A 153 -4.28 30.35 2.69
N ILE A 154 -5.30 29.67 2.15
CA ILE A 154 -6.34 30.28 1.31
C ILE A 154 -7.07 31.38 2.08
N LEU A 155 -7.53 31.11 3.29
CA LEU A 155 -8.22 32.10 4.13
C LEU A 155 -7.34 33.31 4.42
N ARG A 156 -6.05 33.10 4.72
CA ARG A 156 -5.10 34.20 4.96
C ARG A 156 -4.86 35.05 3.72
N LEU A 157 -4.77 34.42 2.54
CA LEU A 157 -4.62 35.12 1.26
C LEU A 157 -5.86 35.92 0.89
N VAL A 158 -7.06 35.35 1.09
CA VAL A 158 -8.35 36.02 0.84
C VAL A 158 -8.53 37.19 1.82
N TYR A 159 -8.28 36.98 3.11
CA TYR A 159 -8.37 38.02 4.14
C TYR A 159 -7.43 39.19 3.83
N ARG A 160 -6.17 38.92 3.44
CA ARG A 160 -5.21 39.96 3.01
C ARG A 160 -5.68 40.72 1.78
N LYS A 161 -6.30 40.07 0.80
CA LYS A 161 -6.86 40.74 -0.39
C LYS A 161 -8.07 41.62 -0.06
N LEU A 162 -8.95 41.17 0.84
CA LEU A 162 -10.12 41.94 1.28
C LEU A 162 -9.73 43.18 2.10
N LEU A 163 -8.74 43.06 2.97
CA LEU A 163 -8.17 44.20 3.72
C LEU A 163 -7.51 45.24 2.82
N LYS A 164 -6.75 44.82 1.80
CA LYS A 164 -6.16 45.76 0.82
C LYS A 164 -7.21 46.51 0.00
N ARG A 165 -8.33 45.87 -0.35
CA ARG A 165 -9.46 46.53 -1.03
C ARG A 165 -10.14 47.60 -0.17
N LYS A 166 -10.21 47.39 1.15
CA LYS A 166 -10.84 48.35 2.08
C LYS A 166 -9.96 49.59 2.32
N SER A 167 -8.64 49.49 2.12
CA SER A 167 -7.70 50.60 2.32
C SER A 167 -7.47 51.48 1.08
N GLY A 168 -7.97 51.10 -0.09
CA GLY A 168 -7.90 51.89 -1.34
C GLY A 168 -9.23 52.55 -1.73
N ALA A 169 -10.22 52.55 -0.84
CA ALA A 169 -11.55 53.15 -1.04
C ALA A 169 -11.81 54.37 -0.13
N ASN A 170 -10.77 54.90 0.52
CA ASN A 170 -10.80 56.16 1.28
C ASN A 170 -10.00 57.22 0.54
#